data_AF-A0A9E0WS42-F1
#
_entry.id   AF-A0A9E0WS42-F1
#
_cell.length_a   1.000
_cell.length_b   1.000
_cell.length_c   1.000
_cell.angle_alpha   90.00
_cell.angle_beta   90.00
_cell.angle_gamma   90.00
#
_symmetry.space_group_name_H-M   'P 1'
#
loop_
_entity.id
_entity.type
_entity.pdbx_description
1 polymer ?
#
loop_
_entity_poly.entity_id
_entity_poly.type
_entity_poly.pdbx_seq_one_letter_code
_entity_poly.pdbx_strand_id
1 'polypeptide(L)'
;MQLIKDGKPMPYPKDGVVFGNYEGVLPKQKRGYYHEYTVKTPGVRSRGARRIVTGGEAGRGMQYFYTDDHYASFRRIKDEFGR
;
A
#
# COMPACT_ATOMS: atom_id res chain seq x y z
N MET A 1 -8.54 11.80 9.75
CA MET A 1 -7.86 11.07 8.65
C MET A 1 -7.07 12.07 7.82
N GLN A 2 -5.85 12.42 8.21
CA GLN A 2 -5.16 13.59 7.64
C GLN A 2 -3.70 13.24 7.35
N LEU A 3 -3.42 12.65 6.18
CA LEU A 3 -2.06 12.25 5.81
C LEU A 3 -1.68 12.49 4.34
N ILE A 4 -2.45 13.28 3.57
CA ILE A 4 -2.07 13.59 2.19
C ILE A 4 -2.44 15.03 1.82
N LYS A 5 -1.96 16.00 2.60
CA LYS A 5 -1.74 17.38 2.18
C LYS A 5 -0.47 17.85 2.87
N ASP A 6 0.33 18.65 2.17
CA ASP A 6 1.66 19.13 2.54
C ASP A 6 2.80 18.15 2.25
N GLY A 7 3.70 18.58 1.37
CA GLY A 7 4.92 17.91 0.91
C GLY A 7 5.94 17.65 2.03
N LYS A 8 5.53 16.86 3.03
CA LYS A 8 6.42 16.28 4.02
C LYS A 8 7.17 15.12 3.38
N PRO A 9 8.48 14.98 3.64
CA PRO A 9 9.27 13.87 3.12
C PRO A 9 8.58 12.56 3.49
N MET A 10 8.44 11.67 2.50
CA MET A 10 7.86 10.35 2.71
C MET A 10 8.53 9.73 3.94
N PRO A 11 7.78 9.32 4.97
CA PRO A 11 8.35 8.95 6.26
C PRO A 11 9.23 7.70 6.15
N TYR A 12 9.12 6.93 5.07
CA TYR A 12 9.98 5.79 4.81
C TYR A 12 10.50 5.79 3.36
N PRO A 13 11.80 5.49 3.17
CA PRO A 13 12.43 5.44 1.84
C PRO A 13 11.91 4.30 0.93
N LYS A 14 10.99 3.46 1.44
CA LYS A 14 10.35 2.38 0.69
C LYS A 14 8.94 2.72 0.22
N ASP A 15 8.40 3.88 0.58
CA ASP A 15 7.09 4.29 0.07
C ASP A 15 7.16 4.51 -1.44
N GLY A 16 6.27 3.84 -2.19
CA GLY A 16 6.19 3.93 -3.66
C GLY A 16 7.08 2.95 -4.43
N VAL A 17 7.83 2.08 -3.76
CA VAL A 17 8.63 1.06 -4.47
C VAL A 17 7.73 -0.01 -5.09
N VAL A 18 8.18 -0.59 -6.21
CA VAL A 18 7.44 -1.65 -6.90
C VAL A 18 7.36 -2.89 -6.02
N PHE A 19 6.15 -3.34 -5.75
CA PHE A 19 5.90 -4.60 -5.05
C PHE A 19 5.96 -5.76 -6.04
N GLY A 20 6.86 -6.72 -5.77
CA GLY A 20 7.14 -7.83 -6.70
C GLY A 20 6.10 -8.95 -6.70
N ASN A 21 5.23 -9.04 -5.68
CA ASN A 21 4.25 -10.13 -5.53
C ASN A 21 4.84 -11.53 -5.74
N TYR A 22 6.03 -11.80 -5.19
CA TYR A 22 6.76 -13.07 -5.38
C TYR A 22 6.01 -14.28 -4.83
N GLU A 23 5.29 -14.10 -3.73
CA GLU A 23 4.44 -15.13 -3.11
C GLU A 23 3.15 -15.37 -3.90
N GLY A 24 2.82 -14.51 -4.87
CA GLY A 24 1.64 -14.66 -5.72
C GLY A 24 0.31 -14.53 -4.99
N VAL A 25 0.28 -13.91 -3.80
CA VAL A 25 -0.95 -13.71 -3.02
C VAL A 25 -1.90 -12.75 -3.72
N LEU A 26 -1.37 -11.75 -4.43
CA LEU A 26 -2.15 -10.89 -5.31
C LEU A 26 -2.24 -11.48 -6.72
N PRO A 27 -3.23 -11.07 -7.54
CA PRO A 27 -3.30 -11.46 -8.93
C PRO A 27 -1.99 -11.21 -9.67
N LYS A 28 -1.55 -12.15 -10.51
CA LYS A 28 -0.33 -11.96 -11.32
C LYS A 28 -0.54 -10.82 -12.31
N GLN A 29 0.29 -9.78 -12.20
CA GLN A 29 0.27 -8.60 -13.06
C GLN A 29 1.68 -8.26 -13.54
N LYS A 30 1.80 -7.34 -14.51
CA LYS A 30 3.10 -6.89 -15.00
C LYS A 30 3.91 -6.26 -13.87
N ARG A 31 5.24 -6.40 -13.93
CA ARG A 31 6.16 -5.75 -12.97
C ARG A 31 5.98 -4.23 -13.04
N GLY A 32 5.80 -3.59 -11.89
CA GLY A 32 5.43 -2.18 -11.81
C GLY A 32 3.93 -1.92 -11.70
N TYR A 33 3.07 -2.96 -11.75
CA TYR A 33 1.64 -2.78 -11.53
C TYR A 33 1.31 -2.52 -10.06
N TYR A 34 2.08 -3.13 -9.15
CA TYR A 34 1.88 -2.99 -7.72
C TYR A 34 2.96 -2.10 -7.09
N HIS A 35 2.55 -1.22 -6.18
CA HIS A 35 3.44 -0.37 -5.40
C HIS A 35 3.14 -0.50 -3.91
N GLU A 36 4.16 -0.63 -3.07
CA GLU A 36 3.98 -0.70 -1.62
C GLU A 36 4.15 0.65 -0.93
N TYR A 37 3.39 0.83 0.15
CA TYR A 37 3.38 2.00 1.00
C TYR A 37 3.33 1.54 2.46
N THR A 38 4.19 2.13 3.28
CA THR A 38 4.24 1.89 4.71
C THR A 38 3.20 2.76 5.41
N VAL A 39 2.23 2.12 6.06
CA VAL A 39 1.25 2.83 6.89
C VAL A 39 1.86 3.08 8.25
N LYS A 40 2.15 4.35 8.55
CA LYS A 40 2.62 4.74 9.89
C LYS A 40 1.51 4.44 10.90
N THR A 41 1.81 3.57 11.86
CA THR A 41 0.91 3.33 13.00
C THR A 41 1.22 4.37 14.08
N PRO A 42 0.28 5.27 14.41
CA PRO A 42 0.51 6.27 15.45
C PRO A 42 0.80 5.57 16.78
N GLY A 43 1.90 5.96 17.44
CA GLY A 43 2.36 5.37 18.72
C GLY A 43 3.39 4.25 18.60
N VAL A 44 3.70 3.74 17.41
CA VAL A 44 4.69 2.66 17.22
C VAL A 44 6.02 3.24 16.74
N ARG A 45 7.12 2.94 17.45
CA ARG A 45 8.49 3.37 17.09
C ARG A 45 9.06 2.67 15.85
N SER A 46 8.53 1.49 15.51
CA SER A 46 8.94 0.70 14.36
C SER A 46 7.98 0.86 13.18
N ARG A 47 8.40 0.47 11.97
CA ARG A 47 7.57 0.48 10.76
C ARG A 47 6.29 -0.36 10.88
N GLY A 48 6.18 -1.22 11.90
CA GLY A 48 5.08 -2.18 12.06
C GLY A 48 5.01 -3.20 10.92
N ALA A 49 4.06 -4.13 11.03
CA ALA A 49 3.75 -5.12 9.99
C ALA A 49 2.74 -4.61 8.95
N ARG A 50 2.22 -3.38 9.16
CA ARG A 50 1.15 -2.78 8.35
C ARG A 50 1.69 -2.13 7.07
N ARG A 51 1.23 -2.59 5.92
CA ARG A 51 1.55 -2.04 4.60
C ARG A 51 0.27 -1.92 3.77
N ILE A 52 0.25 -0.94 2.88
CA ILE A 52 -0.74 -0.85 1.79
C ILE A 52 0.00 -1.11 0.49
N VAL A 53 -0.52 -2.01 -0.34
CA VAL A 53 -0.10 -2.20 -1.71
C VAL A 53 -1.18 -1.61 -2.61
N THR A 54 -0.82 -0.65 -3.44
CA THR A 54 -1.70 -0.18 -4.52
C THR A 54 -1.43 -1.03 -5.75
N GLY A 55 -2.48 -1.30 -6.53
CA GLY A 55 -2.41 -2.02 -7.79
C GLY A 55 -3.18 -1.28 -8.86
N GLY A 56 -2.54 -1.05 -10.00
CA GLY A 56 -3.17 -0.38 -11.14
C GLY A 56 -2.64 1.03 -11.37
N GLU A 57 -3.04 1.59 -12.50
CA GLU A 57 -2.58 2.89 -12.98
C GLU A 57 -3.40 4.01 -12.32
N ALA A 58 -2.73 5.09 -11.92
CA ALA A 58 -3.39 6.26 -11.38
C ALA A 58 -4.45 6.78 -12.37
N GLY A 59 -5.71 6.85 -11.93
CA GLY A 59 -6.85 7.26 -12.76
C GLY A 59 -7.58 6.14 -13.51
N ARG A 60 -7.09 4.89 -13.50
CA ARG A 60 -7.75 3.73 -14.13
C ARG A 60 -8.12 2.63 -13.14
N GLY A 61 -8.95 2.97 -12.15
CA GLY A 61 -9.47 2.00 -11.19
C GLY A 61 -8.38 1.41 -10.30
N MET A 62 -7.70 2.29 -9.55
CA MET A 62 -6.71 1.87 -8.57
C MET A 62 -7.34 0.91 -7.56
N GLN A 63 -6.65 -0.20 -7.32
CA GLN A 63 -7.00 -1.17 -6.31
C GLN A 63 -6.08 -0.98 -5.12
N TYR A 64 -6.65 -0.99 -3.91
CA TYR A 64 -5.88 -0.87 -2.69
C TYR A 64 -5.94 -2.21 -1.96
N PHE A 65 -4.79 -2.69 -1.51
CA PHE A 65 -4.65 -3.91 -0.75
C PHE A 65 -3.94 -3.56 0.54
N TYR A 66 -4.43 -4.06 1.66
CA TYR A 66 -3.86 -3.83 2.97
C TYR A 66 -3.39 -5.14 3.56
N THR A 67 -2.20 -5.12 4.14
CA THR A 67 -1.65 -6.23 4.90
C THR A 67 -1.23 -5.70 6.26
N ASP A 68 -1.56 -6.43 7.31
CA ASP A 68 -1.08 -6.18 8.68
C ASP A 68 -0.23 -7.31 9.23
N ASP A 69 -0.02 -8.36 8.44
CA ASP A 69 0.74 -9.56 8.80
C ASP A 69 2.00 -9.71 7.92
N HIS A 70 2.64 -8.58 7.59
CA HIS A 70 3.91 -8.57 6.86
C HIS A 70 3.89 -9.38 5.55
N TYR A 71 2.91 -9.06 4.68
CA TYR A 71 2.68 -9.67 3.35
C TYR A 71 2.11 -11.10 3.34
N ALA A 72 1.89 -11.74 4.50
CA ALA A 72 1.32 -13.09 4.56
C ALA A 72 -0.14 -13.14 4.06
N SER A 73 -0.91 -12.08 4.28
CA SER A 73 -2.29 -11.95 3.79
C SER A 73 -2.60 -10.53 3.35
N PHE A 74 -3.49 -10.42 2.37
CA PHE A 74 -3.95 -9.13 1.83
C PHE A 74 -5.47 -9.03 1.89
N ARG A 75 -5.93 -7.87 2.35
CA ARG A 75 -7.33 -7.46 2.33
C ARG A 75 -7.51 -6.37 1.30
N ARG A 76 -8.35 -6.59 0.30
CA ARG A 76 -8.66 -5.57 -0.69
C ARG A 76 -9.53 -4.49 -0.06
N ILE A 77 -9.00 -3.28 0.02
CA ILE A 77 -9.76 -2.08 0.34
C ILE A 77 -10.41 -1.62 -0.96
N LYS A 78 -11.73 -1.76 -1.03
CA LYS A 78 -12.50 -1.02 -2.02
C LYS A 78 -12.60 0.40 -1.49
N ASP A 79 -12.18 1.37 -2.28
CA ASP A 79 -12.48 2.77 -2.01
C ASP A 79 -14.01 2.92 -2.13
N GLU A 80 -14.72 2.69 -1.02
CA GLU A 80 -16.13 3.03 -0.86
C GLU A 80 -16.25 4.39 -0.17
N PHE A 81 -15.21 5.24 -0.23
CA PHE A 81 -15.21 6.61 0.26
C PHE A 81 -15.96 7.57 -0.68
N GLY A 82 -16.95 7.05 -1.39
CA GLY A 82 -17.89 7.78 -2.23
C GLY A 82 -19.32 7.55 -1.78
N ARG A 83 -19.64 7.85 -0.52
CA ARG A 83 -20.97 8.29 -0.08
C ARG A 83 -20.88 9.18 1.14
#